data_AF-A0A950WRM8-F1
#
_entry.id   AF-A0A950WRM8-F1
#
_cell.length_a   1.000
_cell.length_b   1.000
_cell.length_c   1.000
_cell.angle_alpha   90.00
_cell.angle_beta   90.00
_cell.angle_gamma   90.00
#
_symmetry.space_group_name_H-M   'P 1'
#
loop_
_entity.id
_entity.type
_entity.pdbx_description
1 polymer ?
#
loop_
_entity_poly.entity_id
_entity_poly.type
_entity_poly.pdbx_seq_one_letter_code
_entity_poly.pdbx_strand_id
1 'polypeptide(L)' 'MLAVHTMGGPIRSPEDAAKADAKLKELFFFDMLAHGIWLARRGMLALCLPIGDAECDELAGAVEEFLSSRRSLLTQAGG' A
#
# COMPACT_ATOMS: atom_id res chain seq x y z
N MET A 1 12.99 5.07 -0.97
CA MET A 1 11.66 5.54 -1.44
C MET A 1 10.92 4.35 -1.99
N LEU A 2 9.65 4.18 -1.63
CA LEU A 2 8.81 3.07 -2.07
C LEU A 2 7.50 3.61 -2.65
N ALA A 3 6.89 2.86 -3.58
CA ALA A 3 5.57 3.14 -4.10
C ALA A 3 4.69 1.88 -4.06
N VAL A 4 3.45 2.04 -3.63
CA VAL A 4 2.44 0.99 -3.57
C VAL A 4 1.67 0.92 -4.88
N HIS A 5 1.61 -0.29 -5.44
CA HIS A 5 0.85 -0.61 -6.64
C HIS A 5 -0.12 -1.74 -6.31
N THR A 6 -1.41 -1.43 -6.31
CA THR A 6 -2.53 -2.34 -6.03
C THR A 6 -2.85 -3.20 -7.25
N MET A 7 -1.97 -4.16 -7.52
CA MET A 7 -1.98 -5.03 -8.69
C MET A 7 -1.51 -6.43 -8.28
N GLY A 8 -2.01 -7.47 -8.97
CA GLY A 8 -1.45 -8.81 -8.88
C GLY A 8 -0.28 -9.02 -9.85
N GLY A 9 0.67 -9.88 -9.46
CA GLY A 9 1.80 -10.28 -10.31
C GLY A 9 2.99 -9.31 -10.28
N PRO A 10 4.04 -9.60 -11.07
CA PRO A 10 5.28 -8.82 -11.06
C PRO A 10 5.11 -7.47 -11.76
N ILE A 11 5.67 -6.41 -11.18
CA ILE A 11 5.75 -5.08 -11.79
C ILE A 11 7.09 -4.98 -12.52
N ARG A 12 7.08 -4.96 -13.86
CA ARG A 12 8.31 -4.95 -14.67
C ARG A 12 8.51 -3.63 -15.40
N SER A 13 7.46 -2.83 -15.54
CA SER A 13 7.54 -1.54 -16.20
C SER A 13 6.54 -0.51 -15.62
N PRO A 14 6.68 0.78 -15.95
CA PRO A 14 5.70 1.80 -15.58
C PRO A 14 4.28 1.51 -16.10
N GLU A 15 4.16 0.86 -17.26
CA GLU A 15 2.87 0.46 -17.84
C GLU A 15 2.18 -0.62 -17.00
N ASP A 16 2.93 -1.51 -16.33
CA ASP A 16 2.36 -2.45 -15.37
C ASP A 16 1.82 -1.72 -14.14
N ALA A 17 2.61 -0.79 -13.60
CA ALA A 17 2.19 0.05 -12.48
C ALA A 17 0.94 0.89 -12.77
N ALA A 18 0.72 1.28 -14.04
CA ALA A 18 -0.46 2.03 -14.47
C ALA A 18 -1.74 1.19 -14.48
N LYS A 19 -1.64 -0.15 -14.49
CA LYS A 19 -2.79 -1.08 -14.40
C LYS A 19 -3.31 -1.26 -12.97
N ALA A 20 -2.61 -0.74 -11.97
CA ALA A 20 -3.02 -0.86 -10.58
C ALA A 20 -4.40 -0.23 -10.32
N ASP A 21 -5.21 -0.88 -9.48
CA ASP A 21 -6.55 -0.41 -9.16
C ASP A 21 -6.49 0.88 -8.32
N ALA A 22 -6.96 1.98 -8.90
CA ALA A 22 -6.95 3.30 -8.27
C ALA A 22 -7.85 3.37 -7.01
N LYS A 23 -8.99 2.66 -6.98
CA LYS A 23 -9.90 2.65 -5.82
C LYS A 23 -9.30 1.85 -4.67
N LEU A 24 -8.65 0.72 -4.96
CA LEU A 24 -7.91 -0.01 -3.93
C LEU A 24 -6.75 0.81 -3.37
N LYS A 25 -6.07 1.60 -4.20
CA LYS A 25 -4.99 2.49 -3.74
C LYS A 25 -5.51 3.60 -2.82
N GLU A 26 -6.69 4.15 -3.14
CA GLU A 26 -7.36 5.13 -2.30
C GLU A 26 -7.84 4.51 -0.97
N LEU A 27 -8.40 3.29 -1.00
CA LEU A 27 -8.76 2.56 0.20
C LEU A 27 -7.53 2.29 1.09
N PHE A 28 -6.42 1.86 0.49
CA PHE A 28 -5.15 1.66 1.21
C PHE A 28 -4.70 2.94 1.94
N PHE A 29 -4.80 4.10 1.28
CA PHE A 29 -4.49 5.39 1.92
C PHE A 29 -5.37 5.64 3.16
N PHE A 30 -6.68 5.39 3.09
CA PHE A 30 -7.57 5.57 4.23
C PHE A 30 -7.31 4.57 5.36
N ASP A 31 -7.02 3.31 5.03
CA ASP A 31 -6.67 2.30 6.03
C ASP A 31 -5.34 2.66 6.73
N MET A 32 -4.30 3.09 6.02
CA MET A 32 -3.07 3.57 6.65
C MET A 32 -3.31 4.78 7.56
N LEU A 33 -4.12 5.75 7.13
CA LEU A 33 -4.50 6.88 7.98
C LEU A 33 -5.23 6.45 9.25
N ALA A 34 -6.11 5.45 9.18
CA ALA A 34 -6.81 4.90 10.33
C ALA A 34 -5.85 4.22 11.32
N HIS A 35 -4.74 3.68 10.83
CA HIS A 35 -3.62 3.16 11.62
C HIS A 35 -2.63 4.24 12.08
N GLY A 36 -2.89 5.53 11.83
CA GLY A 36 -2.01 6.64 12.23
C GLY A 36 -0.81 6.86 11.30
N ILE A 37 -0.74 6.15 10.18
CA ILE A 37 0.38 6.22 9.23
C ILE A 37 0.01 7.15 8.07
N TRP A 38 0.75 8.25 7.95
CA TRP A 38 0.58 9.16 6.83
C TRP A 38 1.50 8.79 5.66
N LEU A 39 0.91 8.71 4.47
CA LEU A 39 1.63 8.63 3.20
C LEU A 39 0.97 9.51 2.14
N ALA A 40 1.69 9.76 1.04
CA ALA A 40 1.09 10.47 -0.08
C ALA A 40 -0.02 9.62 -0.70
N ARG A 41 -1.21 10.20 -0.92
CA ARG A 41 -2.39 9.53 -1.51
C ARG A 41 -2.14 8.79 -2.84
N ARG A 42 -1.07 9.15 -3.57
CA ARG A 42 -0.60 8.44 -4.76
C ARG A 42 0.12 7.10 -4.47
N GLY A 43 0.19 6.67 -3.21
CA GLY A 43 0.84 5.44 -2.75
C GLY A 43 2.34 5.57 -2.53
N MET A 44 2.88 6.79 -2.39
CA MET A 44 4.32 7.02 -2.28
C MET A 44 4.74 7.22 -0.81
N LEU A 45 5.81 6.54 -0.39
CA LEU A 45 6.44 6.67 0.92
C LEU A 45 7.92 7.01 0.78
N ALA A 46 8.40 7.93 1.62
CA ALA A 46 9.82 8.29 1.71
C ALA A 46 10.24 8.28 3.18
N LEU A 47 11.34 7.58 3.46
CA LEU A 47 11.91 7.50 4.80
C LEU A 47 12.66 8.78 5.16
N CYS A 48 12.75 9.10 6.44
CA CYS A 48 13.58 10.15 7.00
C CYS A 48 14.38 9.63 8.20
N LEU A 49 15.39 10.39 8.65
CA LEU A 49 16.35 9.94 9.66
C LEU A 49 15.75 9.39 10.96
N PRO A 50 14.62 9.92 11.50
CA PRO A 50 14.02 9.38 12.72
C PRO A 50 13.25 8.07 12.57
N ILE A 51 13.01 7.59 11.34
CA ILE A 51 12.25 6.34 11.13
C ILE A 51 13.18 5.15 11.38
N GLY A 52 12.87 4.37 12.41
CA GLY A 52 13.59 3.17 12.81
C GLY A 52 12.75 1.91 12.65
N ASP A 53 13.21 0.83 13.28
CA ASP A 53 12.61 -0.49 13.16
C ASP A 53 11.17 -0.53 13.68
N ALA A 54 10.89 0.18 14.78
CA ALA A 54 9.56 0.22 15.38
C ALA A 54 8.51 0.81 14.42
N GLU A 55 8.81 1.94 13.76
CA GLU A 55 7.91 2.53 12.78
C GLU A 55 7.79 1.65 11.51
N CYS A 56 8.85 0.92 11.15
CA CYS A 56 8.79 -0.05 10.05
C CYS A 56 7.87 -1.23 10.39
N ASP A 57 7.93 -1.73 11.62
CA ASP A 57 7.09 -2.81 12.12
C ASP A 57 5.62 -2.38 12.20
N GLU A 58 5.34 -1.15 12.64
CA GLU A 58 3.98 -0.57 12.62
C GLU A 58 3.42 -0.50 11.19
N LEU A 59 4.23 -0.06 10.21
CA LEU A 59 3.84 -0.05 8.81
C LEU A 59 3.57 -1.47 8.29
N ALA A 60 4.45 -2.42 8.59
CA ALA A 60 4.29 -3.81 8.17
C ALA A 60 3.00 -4.42 8.74
N GLY A 61 2.73 -4.23 10.03
CA GLY A 61 1.51 -4.71 10.69
C GLY A 61 0.23 -4.08 10.11
N ALA A 62 0.25 -2.77 9.82
CA ALA A 62 -0.89 -2.11 9.18
C ALA A 62 -1.14 -2.67 7.76
N VAL A 63 -0.08 -2.95 7.00
CA VAL A 63 -0.20 -3.58 5.67
C VAL A 63 -0.77 -5.00 5.80
N GLU A 64 -0.32 -5.81 6.76
CA GLU A 64 -0.87 -7.14 7.02
C GLU A 64 -2.37 -7.12 7.38
N GLU A 65 -2.78 -6.16 8.20
CA GLU A 65 -4.19 -5.95 8.56
C GLU A 65 -5.01 -5.53 7.33
N PHE A 66 -4.50 -4.63 6.50
CA PHE A 66 -5.14 -4.25 5.23
C PHE A 66 -5.35 -5.48 4.31
N LEU A 67 -4.30 -6.30 4.14
CA LEU A 67 -4.36 -7.50 3.30
C LEU A 67 -5.36 -8.53 3.84
N SER A 68 -5.46 -8.65 5.16
CA SER A 68 -6.36 -9.60 5.84
C SER A 68 -7.81 -9.13 5.78
N SER A 69 -8.08 -7.89 6.19
CA SER A 69 -9.43 -7.31 6.25
C SER A 69 -10.05 -7.05 4.88
N ARG A 70 -9.23 -6.74 3.86
CA ARG A 70 -9.68 -6.42 2.49
C ARG A 70 -9.47 -7.57 1.51
N ARG A 71 -9.15 -8.79 1.97
CA ARG A 71 -8.85 -9.97 1.12
C ARG A 71 -9.90 -10.20 0.02
N SER A 72 -11.19 -10.02 0.33
CA SER A 72 -12.28 -10.19 -0.63
C SER A 72 -12.23 -9.19 -1.79
N LEU A 73 -11.68 -8.00 -1.57
CA LEU A 73 -11.53 -6.97 -2.61
C LEU A 73 -10.25 -7.18 -3.43
N LEU A 74 -9.18 -7.65 -2.78
CA LEU A 74 -7.88 -7.88 -3.42
C LEU A 74 -7.90 -9.05 -4.41
N THR A 75 -8.68 -10.09 -4.11
CA THR A 75 -8.83 -11.26 -4.99
C THR A 75 -9.70 -10.99 -6.23
N GLN A 76 -10.54 -9.95 -6.19
CA GLN A 76 -11.37 -9.54 -7.33
C GLN A 76 -10.62 -8.63 -8.31
N ALA A 77 -9.60 -7.90 -7.83
CA ALA A 77 -8.78 -7.01 -8.66
C ALA A 77 -7.62 -7.73 -9.40
N GLY A 78 -7.43 -9.03 -9.16
CA GLY A 78 -6.44 -9.87 -9.83
C GLY A 78 -6.97 -10.68 -11.01
N GLY A 79 -8.21 -10.43 -11.45
CA GLY A 79 -8.87 -11.08 -12.59
C GLY A 79 -8.83 -10.27 -13.88
#